data_AF-A0A4R7K148-F1
#
_entry.id   AF-A0A4R7K148-F1
#
_cell.length_a   1.000
_cell.length_b   1.000
_cell.length_c   1.000
_cell.angle_alpha   90.00
_cell.angle_beta   90.00
_cell.angle_gamma   90.00
#
_symmetry.space_group_name_H-M   'P 1'
#
loop_
_entity.id
_entity.type
_entity.pdbx_description
1 polymer ?
#
loop_
_entity_poly.entity_id
_entity_poly.type
_entity_poly.pdbx_seq_one_letter_code
_entity_poly.pdbx_strand_id
1 'polypeptide(L)'
;MSGSSYEAYSPDASGGCRLQDWHERELRLGHPRLKALDLVRAPELTTLRITQKAEHAPLHLMLQATPALTRIELPECDSGAVLHLADAKRPADLHIEGAVAQVDADWQTTRFLMERDGGTRPWQRVRVVAPTDVEGLSPGAGLVIVIGHEGDETEKLRLEEGDDWLVLGGDQLQHIQINTAGRVRIQNAPALTAITGNAEQTVLDVSDARRLEYVSGVGQHITLRQQGPSTRRLTIAGAWAEATLRCPQLEELHFPQAKALTLYYCERLKVVELPLGVPTECHGSVPDSLLASSRLFMDESTLSRHLEAVHAGDHSQVNVLLRVLAHRHKRGEVVSALRALRSLCEAGVDPAEVWSVRQELLARQLKRSKRKKSLGLTKGEYARATKRWDWTLPDDLAQEGLQADLAIWRSCRVHCDEARDYSSVLGNQCRSLPCLSALVTNGIRAEAEPIDHQIMTRALQGMAEAPLSRELSQSAEGRALARRLEWLVQTDRIDDRTHKAILDLMTAGLTVSKLAELFERLLARQPKEIRMRAIRLAYASDQWIQETFGIVANPRRVRSRFLQMALTPEPASPIQEAQ
;
A
#
# COMPACT_ATOMS: atom_id res chain seq x y z
N MET A 1 6.78 -48.06 -52.61
CA MET A 1 7.93 -47.77 -51.72
C MET A 1 8.86 -46.82 -52.45
N SER A 2 8.66 -45.51 -52.27
CA SER A 2 9.55 -44.47 -52.77
C SER A 2 9.92 -43.62 -51.56
N GLY A 3 11.13 -43.84 -51.04
CA GLY A 3 11.65 -43.06 -49.93
C GLY A 3 11.85 -41.61 -50.35
N SER A 4 11.14 -40.68 -49.71
CA SER A 4 11.51 -39.27 -49.76
C SER A 4 12.75 -39.08 -48.90
N SER A 5 13.76 -38.49 -49.51
CA SER A 5 14.97 -37.99 -48.87
C SER A 5 14.57 -36.83 -47.93
N TYR A 6 14.30 -37.12 -46.66
CA TYR A 6 14.20 -36.08 -45.63
C TYR A 6 15.61 -35.50 -45.41
N GLU A 7 15.84 -34.24 -45.81
CA GLU A 7 16.95 -33.48 -45.26
C GLU A 7 16.84 -33.49 -43.74
N ALA A 8 17.89 -33.96 -43.06
CA ALA A 8 17.94 -33.97 -41.61
C ALA A 8 18.12 -32.52 -41.12
N TYR A 9 17.01 -31.82 -40.85
CA TYR A 9 17.04 -30.50 -40.22
C TYR A 9 17.65 -30.63 -38.82
N SER A 10 18.89 -30.19 -38.65
CA SER A 10 19.62 -30.26 -37.39
C SER A 10 19.60 -28.89 -36.70
N PRO A 11 19.11 -28.79 -35.45
CA PRO A 11 19.24 -27.58 -34.66
C PRO A 11 20.71 -27.17 -34.48
N ASP A 12 20.94 -25.87 -34.34
CA ASP A 12 22.25 -25.30 -34.03
C ASP A 12 22.76 -25.72 -32.64
N ALA A 13 23.95 -25.23 -32.26
CA ALA A 13 24.55 -25.54 -30.96
C ALA A 13 23.70 -25.08 -29.76
N SER A 14 22.85 -24.07 -29.93
CA SER A 14 21.95 -23.58 -28.90
C SER A 14 20.61 -24.35 -28.85
N GLY A 15 20.33 -25.16 -29.87
CA GLY A 15 19.07 -25.89 -30.02
C GLY A 15 18.02 -25.14 -30.84
N GLY A 16 18.40 -24.07 -31.53
CA GLY A 16 17.55 -23.32 -32.45
C GLY A 16 17.51 -23.96 -33.83
N CYS A 17 16.34 -23.98 -34.45
CA CYS A 17 16.15 -24.38 -35.84
C CYS A 17 15.38 -23.28 -36.56
N ARG A 18 15.86 -22.84 -37.71
CA ARG A 18 15.16 -21.85 -38.54
C ARG A 18 14.90 -22.43 -39.92
N LEU A 19 13.63 -22.39 -40.33
CA LEU A 19 13.16 -22.83 -41.63
C LEU A 19 12.47 -21.66 -42.32
N GLN A 20 12.79 -21.46 -43.59
CA GLN A 20 12.29 -20.34 -44.36
C GLN A 20 11.86 -20.82 -45.75
N ASP A 21 10.76 -20.25 -46.26
CA ASP A 21 10.21 -20.55 -47.59
C ASP A 21 9.83 -22.03 -47.75
N TRP A 22 9.03 -22.53 -46.80
CA TRP A 22 8.56 -23.91 -46.79
C TRP A 22 7.32 -24.09 -47.68
N HIS A 23 7.37 -25.06 -48.58
CA HIS A 23 6.33 -25.26 -49.60
C HIS A 23 5.54 -26.57 -49.43
N GLU A 24 5.89 -27.43 -48.47
CA GLU A 24 5.13 -28.66 -48.24
C GLU A 24 3.97 -28.45 -47.26
N ARG A 25 2.93 -29.29 -47.39
CA ARG A 25 1.73 -29.23 -46.53
C ARG A 25 1.94 -29.77 -45.12
N GLU A 26 2.92 -30.65 -44.93
CA GLU A 26 3.24 -31.23 -43.63
C GLU A 26 4.72 -30.98 -43.34
N LEU A 27 5.02 -30.54 -42.11
CA LEU A 27 6.37 -30.45 -41.58
C LEU A 27 6.45 -31.35 -40.35
N ARG A 28 7.29 -32.38 -40.42
CA ARG A 28 7.59 -33.27 -39.30
C ARG A 28 9.03 -33.07 -38.86
N LEU A 29 9.23 -32.56 -37.64
CA LEU A 29 10.54 -32.26 -37.08
C LEU A 29 10.73 -32.98 -35.74
N GLY A 30 11.93 -33.49 -35.47
CA GLY A 30 12.25 -34.10 -34.18
C GLY A 30 13.76 -34.15 -33.96
N HIS A 31 14.24 -33.57 -32.87
CA HIS A 31 15.65 -33.64 -32.50
C HIS A 31 15.84 -33.51 -30.97
N PRO A 32 16.71 -34.31 -30.32
CA PRO A 32 16.94 -34.26 -28.87
C PRO A 32 17.60 -32.96 -28.36
N ARG A 33 17.98 -32.07 -29.27
CA ARG A 33 18.51 -30.73 -28.95
C ARG A 33 17.54 -29.60 -29.29
N LEU A 34 16.41 -29.88 -29.91
CA LEU A 34 15.48 -28.86 -30.36
C LEU A 34 14.87 -28.15 -29.14
N LYS A 35 15.10 -26.84 -29.05
CA LYS A 35 14.54 -25.95 -28.03
C LYS A 35 13.70 -24.84 -28.65
N ALA A 36 14.05 -24.43 -29.88
CA ALA A 36 13.32 -23.38 -30.59
C ALA A 36 13.16 -23.71 -32.08
N LEU A 37 12.01 -23.36 -32.64
CA LEU A 37 11.76 -23.39 -34.08
C LEU A 37 11.23 -22.04 -34.54
N ASP A 38 11.96 -21.40 -35.44
CA ASP A 38 11.52 -20.25 -36.21
C ASP A 38 11.10 -20.71 -37.60
N LEU A 39 9.80 -20.73 -37.87
CA LEU A 39 9.26 -21.06 -39.19
C LEU A 39 8.72 -19.79 -39.85
N VAL A 40 9.32 -19.41 -40.98
CA VAL A 40 9.04 -18.15 -41.66
C VAL A 40 8.61 -18.41 -43.10
N ARG A 41 7.45 -17.87 -43.51
CA ARG A 41 6.88 -18.02 -44.86
C ARG A 41 6.68 -19.49 -45.23
N ALA A 42 5.62 -20.08 -44.70
CA ALA A 42 5.18 -21.44 -45.03
C ALA A 42 3.71 -21.42 -45.49
N PRO A 43 3.41 -20.85 -46.68
CA PRO A 43 2.03 -20.54 -47.08
C PRO A 43 1.14 -21.76 -47.29
N GLU A 44 1.72 -22.92 -47.63
CA GLU A 44 0.99 -24.16 -47.90
C GLU A 44 0.93 -25.11 -46.70
N LEU A 45 1.67 -24.81 -45.62
CA LEU A 45 1.77 -25.69 -44.46
C LEU A 45 0.42 -25.77 -43.74
N THR A 46 -0.15 -26.96 -43.66
CA THR A 46 -1.39 -27.23 -42.92
C THR A 46 -1.15 -27.92 -41.59
N THR A 47 -0.09 -28.74 -41.49
CA THR A 47 0.22 -29.54 -40.30
C THR A 47 1.69 -29.40 -39.89
N LEU A 48 1.93 -28.95 -38.66
CA LEU A 48 3.23 -28.97 -38.00
C LEU A 48 3.26 -30.06 -36.93
N ARG A 49 4.19 -31.01 -37.03
CA ARG A 49 4.37 -32.08 -36.04
C ARG A 49 5.79 -32.05 -35.46
N ILE A 50 5.88 -31.73 -34.17
CA ILE A 50 7.13 -31.83 -33.42
C ILE A 50 7.13 -33.15 -32.66
N THR A 51 7.98 -34.08 -33.09
CA THR A 51 8.02 -35.46 -32.56
C THR A 51 9.01 -35.67 -31.43
N GLN A 52 10.03 -34.82 -31.33
CA GLN A 52 11.06 -34.90 -30.30
C GLN A 52 11.67 -33.52 -30.05
N LYS A 53 11.95 -33.22 -28.78
CA LYS A 53 12.60 -31.97 -28.35
C LYS A 53 13.69 -32.25 -27.31
N ALA A 54 14.37 -31.20 -26.88
CA ALA A 54 15.29 -31.26 -25.74
C ALA A 54 14.55 -31.55 -24.43
N GLU A 55 15.13 -32.44 -23.62
CA GLU A 55 14.65 -32.73 -22.27
C GLU A 55 14.81 -31.50 -21.37
N HIS A 56 13.86 -31.34 -20.43
CA HIS A 56 13.87 -30.29 -19.39
C HIS A 56 13.96 -28.83 -19.88
N ALA A 57 13.80 -28.57 -21.18
CA ALA A 57 13.68 -27.23 -21.75
C ALA A 57 12.27 -26.98 -22.31
N PRO A 58 11.71 -25.77 -22.15
CA PRO A 58 10.51 -25.38 -22.87
C PRO A 58 10.79 -25.34 -24.37
N LEU A 59 9.79 -25.73 -25.16
CA LEU A 59 9.84 -25.62 -26.62
C LEU A 59 9.26 -24.26 -27.02
N HIS A 60 10.06 -23.45 -27.72
CA HIS A 60 9.63 -22.16 -28.25
C HIS A 60 9.33 -22.29 -29.75
N LEU A 61 8.15 -21.86 -30.18
CA LEU A 61 7.75 -21.86 -31.59
C LEU A 61 7.42 -20.44 -32.03
N MET A 62 8.11 -19.94 -33.05
CA MET A 62 7.78 -18.69 -33.74
C MET A 62 7.30 -19.03 -35.14
N LEU A 63 6.01 -18.86 -35.39
CA LEU A 63 5.38 -19.20 -36.66
C LEU A 63 4.94 -17.91 -37.35
N GLN A 64 5.58 -17.58 -38.48
CA GLN A 64 5.33 -16.35 -39.21
C GLN A 64 4.91 -16.62 -40.66
N ALA A 65 3.80 -15.99 -41.09
CA ALA A 65 3.24 -16.13 -42.43
C ALA A 65 2.98 -17.61 -42.79
N THR A 66 2.12 -18.24 -41.99
CA THR A 66 1.66 -19.64 -42.11
C THR A 66 0.12 -19.70 -42.21
N PRO A 67 -0.50 -19.07 -43.22
CA PRO A 67 -1.94 -18.82 -43.26
C PRO A 67 -2.81 -20.08 -43.42
N ALA A 68 -2.24 -21.18 -43.91
CA ALA A 68 -2.94 -22.46 -44.10
C ALA A 68 -2.84 -23.39 -42.87
N LEU A 69 -2.12 -22.99 -41.82
CA LEU A 69 -1.85 -23.84 -40.66
C LEU A 69 -3.13 -24.06 -39.86
N THR A 70 -3.52 -25.33 -39.74
CA THR A 70 -4.72 -25.76 -39.01
C THR A 70 -4.41 -26.73 -37.88
N ARG A 71 -3.22 -27.36 -37.88
CA ARG A 71 -2.84 -28.34 -36.88
C ARG A 71 -1.40 -28.21 -36.42
N ILE A 72 -1.20 -28.20 -35.11
CA ILE A 72 0.11 -28.32 -34.45
C ILE A 72 0.06 -29.49 -33.48
N GLU A 73 1.00 -30.42 -33.61
CA GLU A 73 1.18 -31.52 -32.65
C GLU A 73 2.51 -31.33 -31.93
N LEU A 74 2.44 -31.19 -30.61
CA LEU A 74 3.57 -30.97 -29.73
C LEU A 74 3.95 -32.28 -29.03
N PRO A 75 5.25 -32.49 -28.74
CA PRO A 75 5.67 -33.62 -27.94
C PRO A 75 5.26 -33.39 -26.48
N GLU A 76 5.29 -34.46 -25.67
CA GLU A 76 5.11 -34.33 -24.23
C GLU A 76 6.13 -33.35 -23.63
N CYS A 77 5.65 -32.44 -22.77
CA CYS A 77 6.46 -31.40 -22.16
C CYS A 77 5.89 -31.01 -20.79
N ASP A 78 6.63 -31.27 -19.72
CA ASP A 78 6.21 -30.91 -18.35
C ASP A 78 5.98 -29.40 -18.18
N SER A 79 6.83 -28.58 -18.81
CA SER A 79 6.76 -27.12 -18.73
C SER A 79 5.82 -26.51 -19.76
N GLY A 80 5.27 -27.29 -20.69
CA GLY A 80 4.55 -26.80 -21.87
C GLY A 80 5.43 -26.09 -22.90
N ALA A 81 4.87 -25.86 -24.08
CA ALA A 81 5.44 -25.05 -25.15
C ALA A 81 5.02 -23.58 -25.05
N VAL A 82 5.84 -22.71 -25.63
CA VAL A 82 5.58 -21.28 -25.83
C VAL A 82 5.39 -21.04 -27.32
N LEU A 83 4.22 -20.55 -27.72
CA LEU A 83 3.86 -20.33 -29.12
C LEU A 83 3.64 -18.85 -29.42
N HIS A 84 4.31 -18.38 -30.47
CA HIS A 84 4.16 -17.05 -31.04
C HIS A 84 3.62 -17.19 -32.46
N LEU A 85 2.41 -16.70 -32.71
CA LEU A 85 1.71 -16.81 -33.98
C LEU A 85 1.62 -15.43 -34.67
N ALA A 86 2.32 -15.23 -35.77
CA ALA A 86 2.35 -13.96 -36.48
C ALA A 86 1.90 -14.12 -37.94
N ASP A 87 0.74 -13.59 -38.28
CA ASP A 87 0.23 -13.70 -39.65
C ASP A 87 -0.61 -12.47 -40.04
N ALA A 88 -0.75 -12.24 -41.34
CA ALA A 88 -1.62 -11.19 -41.85
C ALA A 88 -3.09 -11.46 -41.48
N LYS A 89 -3.51 -12.73 -41.46
CA LYS A 89 -4.88 -13.14 -41.13
C LYS A 89 -4.88 -14.20 -40.04
N ARG A 90 -5.94 -14.20 -39.23
CA ARG A 90 -6.18 -15.29 -38.28
C ARG A 90 -6.38 -16.63 -39.00
N PRO A 91 -5.98 -17.75 -38.40
CA PRO A 91 -6.37 -19.07 -38.88
C PRO A 91 -7.88 -19.28 -38.67
N ALA A 92 -8.53 -20.01 -39.59
CA ALA A 92 -9.97 -20.28 -39.51
C ALA A 92 -10.33 -21.33 -38.43
N ASP A 93 -9.48 -22.35 -38.29
CA ASP A 93 -9.64 -23.44 -37.33
C ASP A 93 -8.24 -24.00 -37.00
N LEU A 94 -7.60 -23.47 -35.96
CA LEU A 94 -6.28 -23.91 -35.53
C LEU A 94 -6.41 -24.78 -34.29
N HIS A 95 -5.91 -26.00 -34.38
CA HIS A 95 -5.93 -26.97 -33.32
C HIS A 95 -4.51 -27.38 -32.92
N ILE A 96 -4.17 -27.16 -31.65
CA ILE A 96 -2.87 -27.47 -31.08
C ILE A 96 -3.08 -28.59 -30.06
N GLU A 97 -2.44 -29.73 -30.29
CA GLU A 97 -2.43 -30.86 -29.37
C GLU A 97 -1.10 -30.95 -28.62
N GLY A 98 -1.18 -31.15 -27.31
CA GLY A 98 -0.04 -31.27 -26.42
C GLY A 98 0.10 -30.09 -25.46
N ALA A 99 1.12 -30.17 -24.60
CA ALA A 99 1.28 -29.25 -23.48
C ALA A 99 1.67 -27.83 -23.95
N VAL A 100 0.86 -26.82 -23.64
CA VAL A 100 1.07 -25.40 -23.92
C VAL A 100 1.05 -24.59 -22.62
N ALA A 101 2.10 -23.83 -22.38
CA ALA A 101 2.17 -22.92 -21.23
C ALA A 101 1.87 -21.47 -21.60
N GLN A 102 2.19 -21.09 -22.84
CA GLN A 102 1.95 -19.74 -23.34
C GLN A 102 1.57 -19.79 -24.83
N VAL A 103 0.60 -18.96 -25.19
CA VAL A 103 0.28 -18.64 -26.58
C VAL A 103 0.02 -17.15 -26.72
N ASP A 104 0.70 -16.53 -27.69
CA ASP A 104 0.42 -15.18 -28.14
C ASP A 104 0.28 -15.14 -29.66
N ALA A 105 -0.48 -14.15 -30.11
CA ALA A 105 -0.64 -13.90 -31.54
C ALA A 105 -0.61 -12.42 -31.85
N ASP A 106 0.01 -12.11 -32.99
CA ASP A 106 -0.08 -10.82 -33.67
C ASP A 106 -0.70 -11.03 -35.06
N TRP A 107 -2.01 -10.82 -35.14
CA TRP A 107 -2.76 -10.76 -36.39
C TRP A 107 -3.17 -9.32 -36.67
N GLN A 108 -3.30 -8.94 -37.95
CA GLN A 108 -3.55 -7.53 -38.35
C GLN A 108 -4.68 -6.84 -37.57
N THR A 109 -5.74 -7.58 -37.21
CA THR A 109 -6.91 -7.05 -36.50
C THR A 109 -6.97 -7.42 -35.03
N THR A 110 -6.05 -8.25 -34.51
CA THR A 110 -6.18 -8.81 -33.15
C THR A 110 -4.82 -9.22 -32.59
N ARG A 111 -4.56 -8.80 -31.35
CA ARG A 111 -3.37 -9.15 -30.59
C ARG A 111 -3.77 -9.66 -29.22
N PHE A 112 -3.13 -10.73 -28.76
CA PHE A 112 -3.35 -11.24 -27.42
C PHE A 112 -2.15 -12.01 -26.89
N LEU A 113 -2.17 -12.23 -25.57
CA LEU A 113 -1.28 -13.12 -24.84
C LEU A 113 -2.11 -13.86 -23.79
N MET A 114 -1.98 -15.19 -23.79
CA MET A 114 -2.46 -16.07 -22.74
C MET A 114 -1.29 -16.87 -22.19
N GLU A 115 -1.15 -16.86 -20.87
CA GLU A 115 -0.11 -17.56 -20.14
C GLU A 115 -0.73 -18.27 -18.93
N ARG A 116 -0.21 -19.46 -18.62
CA ARG A 116 -0.53 -20.19 -17.39
C ARG A 116 0.30 -19.66 -16.24
N ASP A 117 -0.35 -19.45 -15.10
CA ASP A 117 0.33 -19.01 -13.88
C ASP A 117 1.36 -20.07 -13.42
N GLY A 118 2.50 -19.60 -12.92
CA GLY A 118 3.56 -20.44 -12.39
C GLY A 118 3.05 -21.36 -11.27
N GLY A 119 3.02 -22.67 -11.54
CA GLY A 119 2.50 -23.70 -10.62
C GLY A 119 1.22 -24.39 -11.10
N THR A 120 0.60 -23.91 -12.18
CA THR A 120 -0.51 -24.61 -12.84
C THR A 120 0.00 -25.54 -13.94
N ARG A 121 -0.75 -26.62 -14.23
CA ARG A 121 -0.39 -27.52 -15.34
C ARG A 121 -0.61 -26.81 -16.69
N PRO A 122 0.28 -27.01 -17.68
CA PRO A 122 0.06 -26.54 -19.04
C PRO A 122 -1.31 -26.99 -19.59
N TRP A 123 -1.88 -26.20 -20.48
CA TRP A 123 -3.04 -26.64 -21.27
C TRP A 123 -2.63 -27.85 -22.09
N GLN A 124 -3.49 -28.85 -22.20
CA GLN A 124 -3.19 -30.06 -22.99
C GLN A 124 -3.60 -29.91 -24.45
N ARG A 125 -4.34 -28.84 -24.76
CA ARG A 125 -4.79 -28.47 -26.09
C ARG A 125 -5.07 -26.97 -26.15
N VAL A 126 -4.94 -26.41 -27.33
CA VAL A 126 -5.41 -25.05 -27.64
C VAL A 126 -6.23 -25.09 -28.93
N ARG A 127 -7.40 -24.46 -28.92
CA ARG A 127 -8.28 -24.37 -30.08
C ARG A 127 -8.54 -22.92 -30.43
N VAL A 128 -8.42 -22.56 -31.70
CA VAL A 128 -8.82 -21.26 -32.23
C VAL A 128 -10.01 -21.47 -33.14
N VAL A 129 -11.16 -20.91 -32.78
CA VAL A 129 -12.44 -21.19 -33.44
C VAL A 129 -13.24 -19.92 -33.70
N ALA A 130 -14.20 -20.00 -34.63
CA ALA A 130 -15.23 -18.98 -34.78
C ALA A 130 -16.32 -19.15 -33.69
N PRO A 131 -17.06 -18.08 -33.34
CA PRO A 131 -18.16 -18.13 -32.37
C PRO A 131 -19.22 -19.19 -32.69
N THR A 132 -19.52 -19.40 -33.97
CA THR A 132 -20.50 -20.39 -34.43
C THR A 132 -20.10 -21.84 -34.14
N ASP A 133 -18.82 -22.11 -33.94
CA ASP A 133 -18.29 -23.47 -33.78
C ASP A 133 -18.15 -23.89 -32.30
N VAL A 134 -18.50 -22.99 -31.37
CA VAL A 134 -18.30 -23.21 -29.93
C VAL A 134 -19.20 -24.32 -29.36
N GLU A 135 -20.45 -24.42 -29.80
CA GLU A 135 -21.41 -25.42 -29.27
C GLU A 135 -21.03 -26.87 -29.59
N GLY A 136 -20.14 -27.11 -30.57
CA GLY A 136 -19.67 -28.44 -30.96
C GLY A 136 -18.42 -28.92 -30.22
N LEU A 137 -17.84 -28.09 -29.36
CA LEU A 137 -16.56 -28.39 -28.73
C LEU A 137 -16.71 -29.40 -27.58
N SER A 138 -15.93 -30.47 -27.65
CA SER A 138 -15.77 -31.36 -26.50
C SER A 138 -15.09 -30.63 -25.33
N PRO A 139 -15.60 -30.71 -24.09
CA PRO A 139 -14.91 -30.21 -22.90
C PRO A 139 -13.54 -30.84 -22.71
N GLY A 140 -12.60 -30.13 -22.07
CA GLY A 140 -11.27 -30.67 -21.79
C GLY A 140 -10.40 -29.75 -20.95
N ALA A 141 -9.18 -30.17 -20.61
CA ALA A 141 -8.22 -29.36 -19.84
C ALA A 141 -7.36 -28.48 -20.78
N GLY A 142 -8.01 -27.63 -21.57
CA GLY A 142 -7.38 -26.82 -22.61
C GLY A 142 -7.66 -25.32 -22.51
N LEU A 143 -7.28 -24.62 -23.58
CA LEU A 143 -7.62 -23.23 -23.84
C LEU A 143 -8.42 -23.15 -25.14
N VAL A 144 -9.56 -22.47 -25.12
CA VAL A 144 -10.32 -22.16 -26.31
C VAL A 144 -10.28 -20.66 -26.57
N ILE A 145 -9.85 -20.29 -27.77
CA ILE A 145 -9.72 -18.92 -28.26
C ILE A 145 -10.81 -18.71 -29.31
N VAL A 146 -11.83 -17.96 -28.96
CA VAL A 146 -12.94 -17.60 -29.84
C VAL A 146 -12.65 -16.24 -30.45
N ILE A 147 -12.68 -16.13 -31.78
CA ILE A 147 -12.41 -14.87 -32.47
C ILE A 147 -13.64 -14.47 -33.29
N GLY A 148 -14.28 -13.36 -32.94
CA GLY A 148 -15.33 -12.75 -33.74
C GLY A 148 -14.78 -12.19 -35.05
N HIS A 149 -15.58 -12.21 -36.11
CA HIS A 149 -15.25 -11.59 -37.40
C HIS A 149 -16.27 -10.53 -37.80
N GLU A 150 -15.89 -9.67 -38.74
CA GLU A 150 -16.83 -8.72 -39.34
C GLU A 150 -17.95 -9.49 -40.05
N GLY A 151 -19.19 -9.17 -39.71
CA GLY A 151 -20.39 -9.87 -40.20
C GLY A 151 -20.83 -11.07 -39.34
N ASP A 152 -20.15 -11.35 -38.23
CA ASP A 152 -20.60 -12.37 -37.28
C ASP A 152 -21.89 -11.93 -36.56
N GLU A 153 -22.97 -12.68 -36.77
CA GLU A 153 -24.29 -12.41 -36.18
C GLU A 153 -24.49 -13.12 -34.83
N THR A 154 -23.43 -13.71 -34.25
CA THR A 154 -23.53 -14.42 -32.97
C THR A 154 -23.87 -13.47 -31.83
N GLU A 155 -25.13 -13.48 -31.39
CA GLU A 155 -25.59 -12.64 -30.27
C GLU A 155 -25.33 -13.24 -28.90
N LYS A 156 -25.22 -14.57 -28.81
CA LYS A 156 -25.09 -15.30 -27.55
C LYS A 156 -24.00 -16.35 -27.67
N LEU A 157 -23.18 -16.46 -26.63
CA LEU A 157 -22.13 -17.46 -26.54
C LEU A 157 -22.22 -18.22 -25.22
N ARG A 158 -22.08 -19.54 -25.28
CA ARG A 158 -22.04 -20.40 -24.11
C ARG A 158 -20.67 -21.06 -24.01
N LEU A 159 -19.95 -20.77 -22.94
CA LEU A 159 -18.61 -21.30 -22.65
C LEU A 159 -18.75 -22.51 -21.75
N GLU A 160 -18.45 -23.69 -22.27
CA GLU A 160 -18.61 -24.95 -21.54
C GLU A 160 -17.51 -25.17 -20.50
N GLU A 161 -17.76 -26.14 -19.61
CA GLU A 161 -16.87 -26.51 -18.53
C GLU A 161 -15.53 -27.10 -19.02
N GLY A 162 -14.54 -27.16 -18.12
CA GLY A 162 -13.26 -27.82 -18.34
C GLY A 162 -12.14 -26.91 -18.86
N ASP A 163 -12.43 -26.04 -19.82
CA ASP A 163 -11.41 -25.21 -20.47
C ASP A 163 -11.28 -23.80 -19.88
N ASP A 164 -10.11 -23.20 -20.07
CA ASP A 164 -9.96 -21.74 -20.04
C ASP A 164 -10.42 -21.14 -21.37
N TRP A 165 -10.92 -19.90 -21.33
CA TRP A 165 -11.50 -19.24 -22.51
C TRP A 165 -10.91 -17.86 -22.75
N LEU A 166 -10.65 -17.56 -24.01
CA LEU A 166 -10.35 -16.22 -24.49
C LEU A 166 -11.33 -15.88 -25.62
N VAL A 167 -12.14 -14.85 -25.44
CA VAL A 167 -13.07 -14.33 -26.45
C VAL A 167 -12.53 -12.98 -26.94
N LEU A 168 -12.28 -12.89 -28.24
CA LEU A 168 -11.70 -11.72 -28.92
C LEU A 168 -12.70 -11.20 -29.94
N GLY A 169 -13.13 -9.95 -29.81
CA GLY A 169 -14.13 -9.38 -30.71
C GLY A 169 -15.56 -9.81 -30.38
N GLY A 170 -16.48 -9.58 -31.32
CA GLY A 170 -17.90 -9.90 -31.19
C GLY A 170 -18.75 -8.63 -31.24
N ASP A 171 -18.86 -8.03 -32.43
CA ASP A 171 -19.58 -6.77 -32.61
C ASP A 171 -21.08 -6.89 -32.33
N GLN A 172 -21.65 -8.08 -32.50
CA GLN A 172 -23.05 -8.39 -32.20
C GLN A 172 -23.23 -9.21 -30.91
N LEU A 173 -22.15 -9.61 -30.24
CA LEU A 173 -22.22 -10.46 -29.05
C LEU A 173 -22.82 -9.69 -27.88
N GLN A 174 -24.04 -10.05 -27.48
CA GLN A 174 -24.81 -9.37 -26.43
C GLN A 174 -24.78 -10.11 -25.09
N HIS A 175 -24.69 -11.45 -25.12
CA HIS A 175 -24.73 -12.28 -23.91
C HIS A 175 -23.67 -13.37 -23.89
N ILE A 176 -23.02 -13.58 -22.74
CA ILE A 176 -22.13 -14.71 -22.52
C ILE A 176 -22.57 -15.50 -21.28
N GLN A 177 -22.78 -16.80 -21.44
CA GLN A 177 -22.97 -17.74 -20.34
C GLN A 177 -21.66 -18.51 -20.09
N ILE A 178 -21.19 -18.52 -18.85
CA ILE A 178 -19.93 -19.13 -18.43
C ILE A 178 -20.22 -20.32 -17.52
N ASN A 179 -19.91 -21.54 -17.97
CA ASN A 179 -20.04 -22.75 -17.18
C ASN A 179 -18.68 -23.29 -16.70
N THR A 180 -17.57 -22.68 -17.09
CA THR A 180 -16.22 -23.11 -16.66
C THR A 180 -15.81 -22.54 -15.31
N ALA A 181 -15.16 -23.38 -14.50
CA ALA A 181 -14.48 -22.98 -13.26
C ALA A 181 -13.08 -22.37 -13.52
N GLY A 182 -12.64 -22.27 -14.77
CA GLY A 182 -11.34 -21.75 -15.18
C GLY A 182 -11.29 -20.24 -15.37
N ARG A 183 -10.26 -19.80 -16.09
CA ARG A 183 -10.06 -18.40 -16.47
C ARG A 183 -10.85 -18.08 -17.74
N VAL A 184 -11.63 -17.00 -17.70
CA VAL A 184 -12.33 -16.46 -18.87
C VAL A 184 -11.87 -15.04 -19.12
N ARG A 185 -11.36 -14.78 -20.31
CA ARG A 185 -10.97 -13.45 -20.75
C ARG A 185 -11.81 -13.02 -21.94
N ILE A 186 -12.39 -11.83 -21.88
CA ILE A 186 -13.20 -11.26 -22.97
C ILE A 186 -12.60 -9.92 -23.35
N GLN A 187 -12.31 -9.70 -24.63
CA GLN A 187 -11.70 -8.46 -25.13
C GLN A 187 -12.45 -7.94 -26.34
N ASN A 188 -12.70 -6.64 -26.39
CA ASN A 188 -13.30 -5.95 -27.54
C ASN A 188 -14.68 -6.51 -27.96
N ALA A 189 -15.59 -6.69 -27.00
CA ALA A 189 -16.99 -7.09 -27.26
C ALA A 189 -17.94 -5.89 -27.02
N PRO A 190 -18.01 -4.90 -27.93
CA PRO A 190 -18.65 -3.61 -27.67
C PRO A 190 -20.17 -3.71 -27.46
N ALA A 191 -20.84 -4.72 -28.01
CA ALA A 191 -22.27 -4.96 -27.84
C ALA A 191 -22.61 -5.79 -26.59
N LEU A 192 -21.62 -6.31 -25.87
CA LEU A 192 -21.86 -7.20 -24.73
C LEU A 192 -22.58 -6.43 -23.62
N THR A 193 -23.78 -6.88 -23.27
CA THR A 193 -24.63 -6.25 -22.24
C THR A 193 -24.70 -7.07 -20.95
N ALA A 194 -24.59 -8.40 -21.06
CA ALA A 194 -24.77 -9.29 -19.91
C ALA A 194 -23.82 -10.50 -19.91
N ILE A 195 -23.34 -10.85 -18.72
CA ILE A 195 -22.56 -12.08 -18.45
C ILE A 195 -23.24 -12.87 -17.32
N THR A 196 -23.35 -14.18 -17.48
CA THR A 196 -23.89 -15.09 -16.46
C THR A 196 -22.86 -16.16 -16.12
N GLY A 197 -22.32 -16.17 -14.89
CA GLY A 197 -21.41 -17.20 -14.39
C GLY A 197 -22.12 -18.31 -13.63
N ASN A 198 -21.78 -19.57 -13.89
CA ASN A 198 -22.40 -20.73 -13.24
C ASN A 198 -21.38 -21.58 -12.45
N ALA A 199 -20.14 -21.12 -12.30
CA ALA A 199 -19.09 -21.86 -11.59
C ALA A 199 -18.37 -20.98 -10.55
N GLU A 200 -18.23 -21.48 -9.31
CA GLU A 200 -17.76 -20.67 -8.18
C GLU A 200 -16.30 -20.20 -8.29
N GLN A 201 -15.46 -20.94 -9.01
CA GLN A 201 -14.02 -20.66 -9.14
C GLN A 201 -13.66 -19.86 -10.40
N THR A 202 -14.66 -19.40 -11.17
CA THR A 202 -14.41 -18.63 -12.39
C THR A 202 -13.64 -17.35 -12.07
N VAL A 203 -12.55 -17.12 -12.81
CA VAL A 203 -11.83 -15.83 -12.84
C VAL A 203 -12.14 -15.14 -14.16
N LEU A 204 -12.83 -14.01 -14.10
CA LEU A 204 -13.33 -13.28 -15.25
C LEU A 204 -12.54 -11.99 -15.47
N ASP A 205 -11.91 -11.82 -16.64
CA ASP A 205 -11.22 -10.60 -17.05
C ASP A 205 -11.88 -10.04 -18.33
N VAL A 206 -12.51 -8.88 -18.21
CA VAL A 206 -13.24 -8.24 -19.32
C VAL A 206 -12.61 -6.90 -19.65
N SER A 207 -12.24 -6.72 -20.92
CA SER A 207 -11.74 -5.45 -21.44
C SER A 207 -12.55 -4.94 -22.63
N ASP A 208 -12.94 -3.67 -22.56
CA ASP A 208 -13.62 -2.92 -23.63
C ASP A 208 -14.98 -3.50 -24.06
N ALA A 209 -15.70 -4.10 -23.10
CA ALA A 209 -17.12 -4.44 -23.23
C ALA A 209 -18.01 -3.21 -22.91
N ARG A 210 -18.11 -2.28 -23.85
CA ARG A 210 -18.60 -0.91 -23.60
C ARG A 210 -20.04 -0.83 -23.10
N ARG A 211 -20.89 -1.81 -23.42
CA ARG A 211 -22.30 -1.85 -23.03
C ARG A 211 -22.59 -2.79 -21.85
N LEU A 212 -21.56 -3.32 -21.18
CA LEU A 212 -21.75 -4.34 -20.13
C LEU A 212 -22.42 -3.74 -18.90
N GLU A 213 -23.69 -4.02 -18.72
CA GLU A 213 -24.52 -3.50 -17.62
C GLU A 213 -24.74 -4.52 -16.52
N TYR A 214 -24.63 -5.81 -16.83
CA TYR A 214 -25.04 -6.87 -15.92
C TYR A 214 -24.05 -8.04 -15.89
N VAL A 215 -23.60 -8.40 -14.69
CA VAL A 215 -22.86 -9.62 -14.40
C VAL A 215 -23.63 -10.36 -13.32
N SER A 216 -23.91 -11.64 -13.53
CA SER A 216 -24.72 -12.42 -12.58
C SER A 216 -24.22 -13.82 -12.35
N GLY A 217 -24.86 -14.52 -11.41
CA GLY A 217 -24.59 -15.91 -11.08
C GLY A 217 -23.50 -16.08 -10.03
N VAL A 218 -22.55 -16.98 -10.24
CA VAL A 218 -21.49 -17.31 -9.28
C VAL A 218 -20.11 -17.23 -9.95
N GLY A 219 -19.11 -16.80 -9.18
CA GLY A 219 -17.73 -16.67 -9.63
C GLY A 219 -16.80 -16.16 -8.52
N GLN A 220 -15.49 -16.31 -8.70
CA GLN A 220 -14.53 -15.93 -7.68
C GLN A 220 -14.18 -14.45 -7.78
N HIS A 221 -13.75 -14.01 -8.96
CA HIS A 221 -13.19 -12.68 -9.17
C HIS A 221 -13.59 -12.14 -10.53
N ILE A 222 -13.97 -10.87 -10.58
CA ILE A 222 -14.17 -10.13 -11.83
C ILE A 222 -13.20 -8.94 -11.92
N THR A 223 -12.48 -8.84 -13.03
CA THR A 223 -11.77 -7.65 -13.45
C THR A 223 -12.49 -7.04 -14.65
N LEU A 224 -12.86 -5.76 -14.57
CA LEU A 224 -13.47 -5.02 -15.67
C LEU A 224 -12.64 -3.78 -15.99
N ARG A 225 -12.19 -3.67 -17.24
CA ARG A 225 -11.36 -2.55 -17.73
C ARG A 225 -12.01 -1.93 -18.95
N GLN A 226 -12.30 -0.65 -18.90
CA GLN A 226 -12.92 0.09 -20.01
C GLN A 226 -12.03 1.27 -20.35
N GLN A 227 -11.48 1.30 -21.57
CA GLN A 227 -10.65 2.43 -22.01
C GLN A 227 -11.47 3.53 -22.70
N GLY A 228 -12.59 3.16 -23.32
CA GLY A 228 -13.47 4.07 -24.06
C GLY A 228 -14.75 4.47 -23.32
N PRO A 229 -15.63 5.22 -24.00
CA PRO A 229 -17.00 5.46 -23.54
C PRO A 229 -17.69 4.13 -23.24
N SER A 230 -18.09 3.94 -21.99
CA SER A 230 -18.70 2.71 -21.47
C SER A 230 -20.01 3.02 -20.76
N THR A 231 -20.73 1.98 -20.37
CA THR A 231 -21.98 2.12 -19.63
C THR A 231 -21.80 2.95 -18.36
N ARG A 232 -22.88 3.62 -17.98
CA ARG A 232 -22.95 4.41 -16.75
C ARG A 232 -23.42 3.60 -15.56
N ARG A 233 -23.97 2.41 -15.77
CA ARG A 233 -24.49 1.55 -14.71
C ARG A 233 -23.96 0.13 -14.85
N LEU A 234 -23.50 -0.44 -13.74
CA LEU A 234 -23.09 -1.83 -13.65
C LEU A 234 -23.76 -2.48 -12.44
N THR A 235 -24.37 -3.63 -12.66
CA THR A 235 -24.85 -4.52 -11.60
C THR A 235 -24.06 -5.81 -11.61
N ILE A 236 -23.47 -6.16 -10.47
CA ILE A 236 -22.82 -7.45 -10.22
C ILE A 236 -23.68 -8.19 -9.20
N ALA A 237 -24.56 -9.06 -9.69
CA ALA A 237 -25.50 -9.84 -8.90
C ALA A 237 -24.99 -11.27 -8.65
N GLY A 238 -25.52 -11.90 -7.60
CA GLY A 238 -25.14 -13.26 -7.21
C GLY A 238 -23.80 -13.34 -6.49
N ALA A 239 -23.25 -14.55 -6.37
CA ALA A 239 -22.13 -14.86 -5.49
C ALA A 239 -20.77 -14.64 -6.16
N TRP A 240 -20.54 -13.41 -6.64
CA TRP A 240 -19.20 -12.94 -7.02
C TRP A 240 -18.48 -12.41 -5.78
N ALA A 241 -17.34 -13.00 -5.41
CA ALA A 241 -16.67 -12.63 -4.17
C ALA A 241 -15.98 -11.26 -4.26
N GLU A 242 -15.26 -11.00 -5.35
CA GLU A 242 -14.39 -9.82 -5.47
C GLU A 242 -14.51 -9.16 -6.84
N ALA A 243 -14.36 -7.83 -6.89
CA ALA A 243 -14.35 -7.08 -8.14
C ALA A 243 -13.22 -6.05 -8.19
N THR A 244 -12.54 -5.98 -9.33
CA THR A 244 -11.57 -4.93 -9.68
C THR A 244 -12.09 -4.15 -10.88
N LEU A 245 -12.41 -2.87 -10.70
CA LEU A 245 -13.03 -2.06 -11.74
C LEU A 245 -12.11 -0.90 -12.16
N ARG A 246 -11.90 -0.74 -13.46
CA ARG A 246 -11.33 0.45 -14.08
C ARG A 246 -12.30 0.96 -15.14
N CYS A 247 -13.29 1.71 -14.69
CA CYS A 247 -14.40 2.18 -15.52
C CYS A 247 -14.60 3.70 -15.31
N PRO A 248 -13.91 4.56 -16.10
CA PRO A 248 -13.94 6.01 -15.88
C PRO A 248 -15.30 6.67 -16.07
N GLN A 249 -16.20 6.02 -16.82
CA GLN A 249 -17.54 6.54 -17.14
C GLN A 249 -18.65 5.95 -16.26
N LEU A 250 -18.32 5.04 -15.35
CA LEU A 250 -19.29 4.40 -14.47
C LEU A 250 -19.83 5.44 -13.47
N GLU A 251 -21.14 5.58 -13.40
CA GLU A 251 -21.84 6.49 -12.48
C GLU A 251 -22.53 5.74 -11.34
N GLU A 252 -22.95 4.49 -11.57
CA GLU A 252 -23.68 3.66 -10.61
C GLU A 252 -23.15 2.22 -10.59
N LEU A 253 -22.87 1.71 -9.38
CA LEU A 253 -22.46 0.32 -9.12
C LEU A 253 -23.39 -0.32 -8.09
N HIS A 254 -24.05 -1.41 -8.46
CA HIS A 254 -24.79 -2.26 -7.52
C HIS A 254 -24.09 -3.62 -7.38
N PHE A 255 -23.53 -3.89 -6.19
CA PHE A 255 -22.79 -5.13 -5.90
C PHE A 255 -23.15 -5.67 -4.51
N PRO A 256 -24.40 -6.18 -4.34
CA PRO A 256 -25.02 -6.45 -3.03
C PRO A 256 -24.45 -7.66 -2.28
N GLN A 257 -23.56 -8.45 -2.89
CA GLN A 257 -22.94 -9.62 -2.26
C GLN A 257 -21.41 -9.53 -2.22
N ALA A 258 -20.86 -8.34 -2.44
CA ALA A 258 -19.41 -8.11 -2.46
C ALA A 258 -18.74 -8.56 -1.16
N LYS A 259 -17.58 -9.23 -1.29
CA LYS A 259 -16.66 -9.47 -0.17
C LYS A 259 -15.45 -8.54 -0.22
N ALA A 260 -15.07 -8.05 -1.41
CA ALA A 260 -14.07 -6.99 -1.60
C ALA A 260 -14.33 -6.23 -2.91
N LEU A 261 -13.93 -4.95 -2.94
CA LEU A 261 -14.01 -4.09 -4.12
C LEU A 261 -12.72 -3.27 -4.27
N THR A 262 -12.16 -3.23 -5.48
CA THR A 262 -11.06 -2.34 -5.84
C THR A 262 -11.48 -1.48 -7.03
N LEU A 263 -11.35 -0.16 -6.88
CA LEU A 263 -11.72 0.85 -7.86
C LEU A 263 -10.47 1.60 -8.34
N TYR A 264 -10.26 1.61 -9.65
CA TYR A 264 -9.18 2.35 -10.32
C TYR A 264 -9.77 3.41 -11.23
N TYR A 265 -9.53 4.68 -10.90
CA TYR A 265 -9.91 5.84 -11.73
C TYR A 265 -11.40 5.87 -12.11
N CYS A 266 -12.28 5.45 -11.19
CA CYS A 266 -13.74 5.51 -11.33
C CYS A 266 -14.29 6.88 -10.89
N GLU A 267 -13.83 7.95 -11.55
CA GLU A 267 -14.03 9.33 -11.08
C GLU A 267 -15.49 9.82 -11.14
N ARG A 268 -16.32 9.21 -12.00
CA ARG A 268 -17.73 9.59 -12.17
C ARG A 268 -18.69 8.80 -11.29
N LEU A 269 -18.18 7.86 -10.50
CA LEU A 269 -18.99 6.95 -9.71
C LEU A 269 -19.63 7.71 -8.54
N LYS A 270 -20.96 7.82 -8.56
CA LYS A 270 -21.78 8.58 -7.58
C LYS A 270 -22.48 7.63 -6.63
N VAL A 271 -23.11 6.58 -7.18
CA VAL A 271 -23.92 5.63 -6.40
C VAL A 271 -23.20 4.30 -6.34
N VAL A 272 -22.93 3.84 -5.13
CA VAL A 272 -22.31 2.54 -4.87
C VAL A 272 -23.09 1.82 -3.78
N GLU A 273 -23.75 0.74 -4.17
CA GLU A 273 -24.51 -0.11 -3.27
C GLU A 273 -23.70 -1.37 -2.94
N LEU A 274 -23.20 -1.43 -1.70
CA LEU A 274 -22.40 -2.53 -1.16
C LEU A 274 -22.93 -2.95 0.22
N PRO A 275 -22.70 -4.22 0.62
CA PRO A 275 -22.86 -4.64 2.01
C PRO A 275 -22.03 -3.79 2.97
N LEU A 276 -22.54 -3.63 4.20
CA LEU A 276 -21.84 -2.89 5.24
C LEU A 276 -20.51 -3.54 5.60
N GLY A 277 -19.45 -2.75 5.57
CA GLY A 277 -18.12 -3.13 6.02
C GLY A 277 -17.27 -3.93 5.03
N VAL A 278 -17.68 -3.97 3.77
CA VAL A 278 -16.85 -4.47 2.67
C VAL A 278 -15.55 -3.64 2.61
N PRO A 279 -14.37 -4.29 2.56
CA PRO A 279 -13.12 -3.61 2.24
C PRO A 279 -13.18 -3.06 0.82
N THR A 280 -12.99 -1.75 0.72
CA THR A 280 -13.01 -1.04 -0.57
C THR A 280 -11.74 -0.23 -0.74
N GLU A 281 -10.96 -0.56 -1.76
CA GLU A 281 -9.74 0.15 -2.14
C GLU A 281 -10.04 1.09 -3.32
N CYS A 282 -9.72 2.36 -3.15
CA CYS A 282 -9.97 3.38 -4.15
C CYS A 282 -8.65 4.05 -4.57
N HIS A 283 -8.37 3.97 -5.86
CA HIS A 283 -7.25 4.64 -6.51
C HIS A 283 -7.80 5.70 -7.45
N GLY A 284 -7.49 6.97 -7.22
CA GLY A 284 -7.91 8.07 -8.09
C GLY A 284 -9.03 8.94 -7.51
N SER A 285 -10.18 8.36 -7.17
CA SER A 285 -11.34 9.07 -6.61
C SER A 285 -12.11 8.16 -5.63
N VAL A 286 -12.76 8.75 -4.62
CA VAL A 286 -13.61 8.05 -3.66
C VAL A 286 -15.06 8.53 -3.82
N PRO A 287 -15.98 7.68 -4.29
CA PRO A 287 -17.42 7.98 -4.33
C PRO A 287 -18.01 8.35 -2.97
N ASP A 288 -18.85 9.39 -2.93
CA ASP A 288 -19.52 9.87 -1.69
C ASP A 288 -20.33 8.78 -0.99
N SER A 289 -20.99 7.92 -1.78
CA SER A 289 -21.80 6.79 -1.29
C SER A 289 -20.99 5.75 -0.49
N LEU A 290 -19.68 5.67 -0.70
CA LEU A 290 -18.81 4.73 0.01
C LEU A 290 -18.31 5.25 1.36
N LEU A 291 -18.45 6.56 1.62
CA LEU A 291 -17.94 7.22 2.83
C LEU A 291 -18.61 6.78 4.12
N ALA A 292 -19.79 6.16 4.04
CA ALA A 292 -20.57 5.74 5.20
C ALA A 292 -20.63 4.21 5.39
N SER A 293 -20.41 3.44 4.31
CA SER A 293 -20.77 2.03 4.23
C SER A 293 -19.58 1.07 4.17
N SER A 294 -18.38 1.54 3.81
CA SER A 294 -17.24 0.69 3.48
C SER A 294 -15.98 0.99 4.32
N ARG A 295 -15.04 0.04 4.36
CA ARG A 295 -13.68 0.30 4.85
C ARG A 295 -12.88 0.87 3.70
N LEU A 296 -12.81 2.20 3.63
CA LEU A 296 -12.12 2.93 2.58
C LEU A 296 -10.61 2.94 2.77
N PHE A 297 -9.90 2.64 1.68
CA PHE A 297 -8.47 2.89 1.54
C PHE A 297 -8.26 3.83 0.34
N MET A 298 -7.50 4.90 0.57
CA MET A 298 -7.03 5.84 -0.47
C MET A 298 -5.52 5.73 -0.52
N ASP A 299 -4.90 5.73 -1.70
CA ASP A 299 -3.44 5.77 -1.83
C ASP A 299 -2.85 7.17 -1.55
N GLU A 300 -1.51 7.26 -1.47
CA GLU A 300 -0.83 8.51 -1.11
C GLU A 300 -0.91 9.57 -2.23
N SER A 301 -0.85 9.16 -3.50
CA SER A 301 -0.94 10.09 -4.63
C SER A 301 -2.32 10.74 -4.74
N THR A 302 -3.38 9.98 -4.47
CA THR A 302 -4.75 10.50 -4.41
C THR A 302 -4.92 11.43 -3.22
N LEU A 303 -4.38 11.07 -2.05
CA LEU A 303 -4.40 11.94 -0.87
C LEU A 303 -3.70 13.28 -1.14
N SER A 304 -2.48 13.27 -1.68
CA SER A 304 -1.72 14.50 -1.97
C SER A 304 -2.46 15.42 -2.94
N ARG A 305 -3.03 14.87 -4.02
CA ARG A 305 -3.80 15.65 -4.99
C ARG A 305 -5.04 16.31 -4.39
N HIS A 306 -5.75 15.63 -3.49
CA HIS A 306 -6.88 16.23 -2.80
C HIS A 306 -6.44 17.29 -1.78
N LEU A 307 -5.32 17.08 -1.08
CA LEU A 307 -4.77 18.11 -0.19
C LEU A 307 -4.37 19.37 -0.97
N GLU A 308 -3.74 19.23 -2.13
CA GLU A 308 -3.41 20.35 -3.03
C GLU A 308 -4.66 21.11 -3.49
N ALA A 309 -5.74 20.39 -3.85
CA ALA A 309 -7.01 21.01 -4.23
C ALA A 309 -7.62 21.84 -3.08
N VAL A 310 -7.56 21.33 -1.85
CA VAL A 310 -8.03 22.06 -0.65
C VAL A 310 -7.19 23.32 -0.41
N HIS A 311 -5.87 23.28 -0.62
CA HIS A 311 -5.02 24.48 -0.54
C HIS A 311 -5.32 25.51 -1.63
N ALA A 312 -5.80 25.04 -2.79
CA ALA A 312 -6.29 25.90 -3.87
C ALA A 312 -7.70 26.46 -3.62
N GLY A 313 -8.33 26.15 -2.47
CA GLY A 313 -9.65 26.63 -2.08
C GLY A 313 -10.82 25.73 -2.47
N ASP A 314 -10.56 24.54 -3.04
CA ASP A 314 -11.60 23.54 -3.28
C ASP A 314 -11.86 22.70 -2.02
N HIS A 315 -12.84 23.13 -1.23
CA HIS A 315 -13.24 22.42 -0.01
C HIS A 315 -14.28 21.31 -0.23
N SER A 316 -14.64 20.98 -1.48
CA SER A 316 -15.70 20.02 -1.79
C SER A 316 -15.43 18.61 -1.23
N GLN A 317 -14.16 18.23 -1.11
CA GLN A 317 -13.71 16.89 -0.70
C GLN A 317 -13.21 16.82 0.75
N VAL A 318 -13.32 17.89 1.55
CA VAL A 318 -12.77 17.93 2.92
C VAL A 318 -13.39 16.84 3.81
N ASN A 319 -14.71 16.67 3.76
CA ASN A 319 -15.42 15.67 4.54
C ASN A 319 -14.98 14.23 4.21
N VAL A 320 -14.71 13.96 2.93
CA VAL A 320 -14.19 12.67 2.46
C VAL A 320 -12.82 12.41 3.05
N LEU A 321 -11.92 13.40 2.93
CA LEU A 321 -10.56 13.33 3.44
C LEU A 321 -10.53 13.08 4.95
N LEU A 322 -11.29 13.85 5.71
CA LEU A 322 -11.40 13.71 7.16
C LEU A 322 -11.80 12.28 7.57
N ARG A 323 -12.77 11.66 6.89
CA ARG A 323 -13.18 10.27 7.17
C ARG A 323 -12.10 9.25 6.82
N VAL A 324 -11.44 9.41 5.67
CA VAL A 324 -10.35 8.51 5.25
C VAL A 324 -9.18 8.59 6.22
N LEU A 325 -8.80 9.80 6.62
CA LEU A 325 -7.70 10.04 7.56
C LEU A 325 -7.97 9.41 8.93
N ALA A 326 -9.21 9.47 9.43
CA ALA A 326 -9.61 8.79 10.67
C ALA A 326 -9.29 7.28 10.64
N HIS A 327 -9.34 6.64 9.47
CA HIS A 327 -9.13 5.21 9.31
C HIS A 327 -7.67 4.79 9.10
N ARG A 328 -6.75 5.73 8.86
CA ARG A 328 -5.30 5.50 8.68
C ARG A 328 -4.53 5.35 10.01
N HIS A 329 -5.05 4.50 10.90
CA HIS A 329 -4.58 4.36 12.29
C HIS A 329 -3.44 3.36 12.50
N LYS A 330 -3.01 2.62 11.47
CA LYS A 330 -1.91 1.65 11.60
C LYS A 330 -0.58 2.38 11.83
N ARG A 331 0.38 1.70 12.49
CA ARG A 331 1.71 2.25 12.81
C ARG A 331 2.39 2.89 11.60
N GLY A 332 2.32 2.29 10.41
CA GLY A 332 2.94 2.84 9.19
C GLY A 332 2.16 3.96 8.49
N GLU A 333 0.86 4.15 8.81
CA GLU A 333 -0.03 5.08 8.10
C GLU A 333 -0.30 6.36 8.91
N VAL A 334 -0.24 6.26 10.24
CA VAL A 334 -0.66 7.32 11.18
C VAL A 334 0.15 8.62 11.03
N VAL A 335 1.44 8.54 10.67
CA VAL A 335 2.26 9.74 10.48
C VAL A 335 1.79 10.52 9.25
N SER A 336 1.54 9.83 8.13
CA SER A 336 0.94 10.47 6.94
C SER A 336 -0.43 11.07 7.27
N ALA A 337 -1.24 10.38 8.07
CA ALA A 337 -2.53 10.91 8.51
C ALA A 337 -2.40 12.19 9.34
N LEU A 338 -1.47 12.25 10.30
CA LEU A 338 -1.22 13.44 11.12
C LEU A 338 -0.66 14.59 10.28
N ARG A 339 0.23 14.34 9.31
CA ARG A 339 0.71 15.37 8.38
C ARG A 339 -0.43 15.95 7.55
N ALA A 340 -1.31 15.09 7.03
CA ALA A 340 -2.46 15.51 6.26
C ALA A 340 -3.45 16.34 7.10
N LEU A 341 -3.76 15.91 8.33
CA LEU A 341 -4.61 16.70 9.25
C LEU A 341 -4.00 18.07 9.57
N ARG A 342 -2.69 18.14 9.81
CA ARG A 342 -1.98 19.41 9.98
C ARG A 342 -2.13 20.30 8.73
N SER A 343 -1.95 19.73 7.54
CA SER A 343 -2.10 20.45 6.28
C SER A 343 -3.53 20.97 6.08
N LEU A 344 -4.55 20.23 6.53
CA LEU A 344 -5.94 20.72 6.54
C LEU A 344 -6.16 21.88 7.51
N CYS A 345 -5.52 21.88 8.69
CA CYS A 345 -5.52 23.05 9.57
C CYS A 345 -4.89 24.28 8.89
N GLU A 346 -3.77 24.10 8.18
CA GLU A 346 -3.07 25.17 7.46
C GLU A 346 -3.90 25.72 6.30
N ALA A 347 -4.75 24.89 5.67
CA ALA A 347 -5.70 25.28 4.64
C ALA A 347 -7.03 25.86 5.17
N GLY A 348 -7.17 26.06 6.49
CA GLY A 348 -8.34 26.72 7.08
C GLY A 348 -9.60 25.85 7.21
N VAL A 349 -9.47 24.52 7.20
CA VAL A 349 -10.58 23.61 7.54
C VAL A 349 -11.02 23.81 8.99
N ASP A 350 -12.31 23.61 9.29
CA ASP A 350 -12.88 23.79 10.64
C ASP A 350 -12.04 23.03 11.70
N PRO A 351 -11.42 23.74 12.66
CA PRO A 351 -10.59 23.13 13.67
C PRO A 351 -11.33 22.12 14.55
N ALA A 352 -12.66 22.25 14.74
CA ALA A 352 -13.45 21.29 15.49
C ALA A 352 -13.54 19.92 14.77
N GLU A 353 -13.71 19.93 13.45
CA GLU A 353 -13.76 18.72 12.64
C GLU A 353 -12.40 18.02 12.60
N VAL A 354 -11.31 18.78 12.39
CA VAL A 354 -9.94 18.23 12.40
C VAL A 354 -9.62 17.61 13.76
N TRP A 355 -10.00 18.27 14.86
CA TRP A 355 -9.79 17.74 16.21
C TRP A 355 -10.58 16.45 16.45
N SER A 356 -11.83 16.39 16.02
CA SER A 356 -12.68 15.19 16.11
C SER A 356 -12.05 14.00 15.37
N VAL A 357 -11.55 14.22 14.14
CA VAL A 357 -10.85 13.19 13.36
C VAL A 357 -9.57 12.74 14.04
N ARG A 358 -8.79 13.67 14.59
CA ARG A 358 -7.59 13.35 15.37
C ARG A 358 -7.93 12.46 16.57
N GLN A 359 -9.01 12.75 17.28
CA GLN A 359 -9.46 11.92 18.41
C GLN A 359 -9.89 10.52 17.94
N GLU A 360 -10.62 10.43 16.84
CA GLU A 360 -11.03 9.15 16.25
C GLU A 360 -9.82 8.31 15.81
N LEU A 361 -8.85 8.94 15.14
CA LEU A 361 -7.60 8.33 14.71
C LEU A 361 -6.85 7.70 15.89
N LEU A 362 -6.71 8.46 16.99
CA LEU A 362 -6.07 7.95 18.21
C LEU A 362 -6.91 6.85 18.89
N ALA A 363 -8.22 7.02 18.98
CA ALA A 363 -9.11 6.02 19.58
C ALA A 363 -9.03 4.67 18.85
N ARG A 364 -8.93 4.70 17.51
CA ARG A 364 -8.72 3.51 16.68
C ARG A 364 -7.35 2.88 16.93
N GLN A 365 -6.29 3.67 17.09
CA GLN A 365 -4.96 3.14 17.38
C GLN A 365 -4.87 2.51 18.78
N LEU A 366 -5.53 3.09 19.78
CA LEU A 366 -5.59 2.58 21.15
C LEU A 366 -6.53 1.37 21.32
N LYS A 367 -7.30 1.02 20.29
CA LYS A 367 -8.23 -0.10 20.31
C LYS A 367 -7.45 -1.42 20.36
N ARG A 368 -7.46 -2.08 21.52
CA ARG A 368 -6.82 -3.40 21.73
C ARG A 368 -7.51 -4.47 20.87
N SER A 369 -6.83 -4.87 19.79
CA SER A 369 -7.26 -5.94 18.87
C SER A 369 -7.25 -7.32 19.55
N LYS A 370 -8.37 -7.72 20.16
CA LYS A 370 -8.64 -9.15 20.46
C LYS A 370 -10.04 -9.62 20.05
N ARG A 371 -10.95 -8.73 19.64
CA ARG A 371 -12.27 -9.11 19.11
C ARG A 371 -12.54 -8.37 17.80
N LYS A 372 -13.16 -9.09 16.86
CA LYS A 372 -13.50 -8.71 15.48
C LYS A 372 -13.59 -7.19 15.28
N LYS A 373 -12.86 -6.70 14.27
CA LYS A 373 -12.74 -5.31 13.79
C LYS A 373 -14.11 -4.61 13.64
N SER A 374 -14.76 -4.22 14.74
CA SER A 374 -15.97 -3.40 14.68
C SER A 374 -15.57 -2.05 14.12
N LEU A 375 -16.27 -1.63 13.06
CA LEU A 375 -16.07 -0.36 12.38
C LEU A 375 -16.32 0.83 13.32
N GLY A 376 -17.33 0.69 14.19
CA GLY A 376 -17.69 1.68 15.20
C GLY A 376 -16.75 1.69 16.40
N LEU A 377 -16.45 2.90 16.84
CA LEU A 377 -15.86 3.18 18.14
C LEU A 377 -16.95 3.34 19.20
N THR A 378 -16.71 2.80 20.39
CA THR A 378 -17.56 2.99 21.56
C THR A 378 -17.28 4.34 22.23
N LYS A 379 -18.23 4.88 23.00
CA LYS A 379 -18.00 6.08 23.83
C LYS A 379 -16.77 5.94 24.75
N GLY A 380 -16.53 4.74 25.27
CA GLY A 380 -15.36 4.43 26.10
C GLY A 380 -14.02 4.39 25.33
N GLU A 381 -14.04 4.20 24.01
CA GLU A 381 -12.85 4.32 23.16
C GLU A 381 -12.49 5.79 22.91
N TYR A 382 -13.47 6.63 22.56
CA TYR A 382 -13.27 8.08 22.46
C TYR A 382 -12.80 8.69 23.79
N ALA A 383 -13.46 8.36 24.91
CA ALA A 383 -13.07 8.87 26.22
C ALA A 383 -11.66 8.46 26.69
N ARG A 384 -11.09 7.38 26.12
CA ARG A 384 -9.69 7.01 26.36
C ARG A 384 -8.73 7.85 25.53
N ALA A 385 -9.07 8.15 24.27
CA ALA A 385 -8.27 8.99 23.40
C ALA A 385 -8.18 10.44 23.91
N THR A 386 -9.24 10.97 24.53
CA THR A 386 -9.22 12.30 25.13
C THR A 386 -8.34 12.42 26.37
N LYS A 387 -7.93 11.30 26.98
CA LYS A 387 -7.14 11.27 28.23
C LYS A 387 -5.71 10.76 28.05
N ARG A 388 -5.28 10.48 26.83
CA ARG A 388 -3.98 9.86 26.54
C ARG A 388 -3.30 10.52 25.36
N TRP A 389 -2.01 10.79 25.50
CA TRP A 389 -1.13 11.16 24.39
C TRP A 389 -0.10 10.04 24.18
N ASP A 390 -0.55 8.98 23.52
CA ASP A 390 0.14 7.68 23.49
C ASP A 390 0.11 7.10 22.08
N TRP A 391 0.70 7.85 21.13
CA TRP A 391 0.78 7.45 19.73
C TRP A 391 1.78 6.30 19.56
N THR A 392 1.37 5.28 18.81
CA THR A 392 2.25 4.19 18.35
C THR A 392 2.81 4.55 16.97
N LEU A 393 3.98 5.19 16.93
CA LEU A 393 4.61 5.68 15.69
C LEU A 393 5.80 4.79 15.26
N PRO A 394 6.21 4.82 13.98
CA PRO A 394 7.50 4.29 13.54
C PRO A 394 8.64 5.08 14.20
N ASP A 395 9.72 4.40 14.61
CA ASP A 395 10.76 5.03 15.44
C ASP A 395 11.53 6.14 14.70
N ASP A 396 11.70 5.97 13.39
CA ASP A 396 12.33 6.94 12.48
C ASP A 396 11.46 8.17 12.19
N LEU A 397 10.14 8.04 12.30
CA LEU A 397 9.16 9.10 12.03
C LEU A 397 8.44 9.63 13.29
N ALA A 398 8.80 9.13 14.47
CA ALA A 398 8.10 9.44 15.71
C ALA A 398 8.11 10.94 16.02
N GLN A 399 9.28 11.58 15.90
CA GLN A 399 9.43 13.00 16.16
C GLN A 399 8.55 13.85 15.24
N GLU A 400 8.49 13.48 13.96
CA GLU A 400 7.71 14.20 12.97
C GLU A 400 6.21 14.05 13.19
N GLY A 401 5.74 12.82 13.48
CA GLY A 401 4.34 12.57 13.82
C GLY A 401 3.90 13.34 15.07
N LEU A 402 4.74 13.38 16.12
CA LEU A 402 4.47 14.14 17.34
C LEU A 402 4.44 15.66 17.09
N GLN A 403 5.34 16.18 16.25
CA GLN A 403 5.33 17.59 15.86
C GLN A 403 4.07 17.95 15.05
N ALA A 404 3.62 17.06 14.16
CA ALA A 404 2.38 17.26 13.44
C ALA A 404 1.16 17.27 14.39
N ASP A 405 1.09 16.35 15.35
CA ASP A 405 0.02 16.33 16.36
C ASP A 405 -0.02 17.59 17.25
N LEU A 406 1.16 18.10 17.66
CA LEU A 406 1.25 19.35 18.42
C LEU A 406 0.82 20.57 17.59
N ALA A 407 1.14 20.60 16.30
CA ALA A 407 0.68 21.64 15.39
C ALA A 407 -0.85 21.61 15.22
N ILE A 408 -1.45 20.42 15.05
CA ILE A 408 -2.91 20.25 15.04
C ILE A 408 -3.53 20.79 16.33
N TRP A 409 -3.01 20.38 17.50
CA TRP A 409 -3.50 20.85 18.79
C TRP A 409 -3.46 22.38 18.91
N ARG A 410 -2.37 23.02 18.49
CA ARG A 410 -2.23 24.48 18.49
C ARG A 410 -3.28 25.17 17.62
N SER A 411 -3.51 24.67 16.40
CA SER A 411 -4.55 25.21 15.51
C SER A 411 -5.95 25.02 16.11
N CYS A 412 -6.21 23.88 16.75
CA CYS A 412 -7.54 23.54 17.27
C CYS A 412 -7.88 24.20 18.62
N ARG A 413 -6.92 24.38 19.54
CA ARG A 413 -7.19 24.84 20.93
C ARG A 413 -7.85 26.23 21.03
N VAL A 414 -7.66 27.07 20.02
CA VAL A 414 -8.23 28.42 19.98
C VAL A 414 -9.76 28.34 19.80
N HIS A 415 -10.22 27.37 19.03
CA HIS A 415 -11.62 27.27 18.59
C HIS A 415 -12.38 26.08 19.18
N CYS A 416 -11.67 25.11 19.76
CA CYS A 416 -12.25 23.88 20.31
C CYS A 416 -11.93 23.73 21.81
N ASP A 417 -12.97 23.69 22.64
CA ASP A 417 -12.84 23.53 24.11
C ASP A 417 -12.16 22.21 24.48
N GLU A 418 -12.51 21.11 23.80
CA GLU A 418 -11.88 19.81 24.03
C GLU A 418 -10.38 19.83 23.73
N ALA A 419 -9.95 20.55 22.69
CA ALA A 419 -8.54 20.74 22.37
C ALA A 419 -7.84 21.61 23.42
N ARG A 420 -8.53 22.64 23.93
CA ARG A 420 -8.02 23.50 25.01
C ARG A 420 -7.76 22.70 26.30
N ASP A 421 -8.71 21.87 26.69
CA ASP A 421 -8.62 21.03 27.91
C ASP A 421 -7.53 19.95 27.80
N TYR A 422 -7.22 19.54 26.57
CA TYR A 422 -6.19 18.55 26.26
C TYR A 422 -4.75 19.03 26.59
N SER A 423 -4.54 20.32 26.83
CA SER A 423 -3.27 20.87 27.34
C SER A 423 -2.77 20.16 28.60
N SER A 424 -3.70 19.80 29.49
CA SER A 424 -3.41 19.05 30.72
C SER A 424 -2.87 17.64 30.41
N VAL A 425 -3.39 16.99 29.37
CA VAL A 425 -3.00 15.65 28.94
C VAL A 425 -1.60 15.68 28.35
N LEU A 426 -1.29 16.64 27.48
CA LEU A 426 0.04 16.79 26.88
C LEU A 426 1.14 16.91 27.95
N GLY A 427 0.92 17.73 28.98
CA GLY A 427 1.89 17.91 30.06
C GLY A 427 2.00 16.70 30.99
N ASN A 428 0.90 16.01 31.29
CA ASN A 428 0.87 14.93 32.28
C ASN A 428 1.14 13.53 31.70
N GLN A 429 0.97 13.33 30.39
CA GLN A 429 1.11 12.03 29.74
C GLN A 429 2.36 11.93 28.85
N CYS A 430 3.31 12.87 28.98
CA CYS A 430 4.62 12.76 28.37
C CYS A 430 5.40 11.60 29.01
N ARG A 431 5.39 10.42 28.37
CA ARG A 431 5.94 9.16 28.92
C ARG A 431 7.16 8.62 28.17
N SER A 432 7.70 9.38 27.21
CA SER A 432 8.83 8.95 26.39
C SER A 432 9.74 10.13 26.03
N LEU A 433 11.00 9.83 25.70
CA LEU A 433 11.96 10.83 25.22
C LEU A 433 11.51 11.55 23.94
N PRO A 434 10.94 10.87 22.92
CA PRO A 434 10.37 11.55 21.75
C PRO A 434 9.28 12.55 22.10
N CYS A 435 8.34 12.18 22.98
CA CYS A 435 7.29 13.09 23.43
C CYS A 435 7.87 14.34 24.11
N LEU A 436 8.86 14.16 24.99
CA LEU A 436 9.51 15.28 25.68
C LEU A 436 10.28 16.16 24.69
N SER A 437 11.02 15.54 23.77
CA SER A 437 11.76 16.23 22.72
C SER A 437 10.84 17.08 21.82
N ALA A 438 9.69 16.53 21.43
CA ALA A 438 8.67 17.25 20.69
C ALA A 438 8.13 18.46 21.48
N LEU A 439 7.79 18.30 22.77
CA LEU A 439 7.31 19.39 23.62
C LEU A 439 8.36 20.49 23.83
N VAL A 440 9.62 20.12 24.07
CA VAL A 440 10.73 21.08 24.20
C VAL A 440 10.92 21.83 22.89
N THR A 441 10.90 21.15 21.75
CA THR A 441 10.99 21.79 20.44
C THR A 441 9.84 22.78 20.24
N ASN A 442 8.63 22.40 20.65
CA ASN A 442 7.43 23.21 20.53
C ASN A 442 7.50 24.48 21.40
N GLY A 443 7.94 24.35 22.66
CA GLY A 443 8.00 25.43 23.64
C GLY A 443 9.13 26.44 23.42
N ILE A 444 10.11 26.18 22.56
CA ILE A 444 11.24 27.09 22.30
C ILE A 444 11.17 27.79 20.93
N ARG A 445 10.10 27.56 20.18
CA ARG A 445 9.85 28.25 18.90
C ARG A 445 9.65 29.74 19.16
N ALA A 446 10.02 30.57 18.18
CA ALA A 446 9.82 32.02 18.24
C ALA A 446 8.34 32.42 18.44
N GLU A 447 7.43 31.59 17.93
CA GLU A 447 5.97 31.79 18.00
C GLU A 447 5.32 31.04 19.18
N ALA A 448 6.10 30.53 20.14
CA ALA A 448 5.56 29.79 21.27
C ALA A 448 4.71 30.72 22.17
N GLU A 449 3.49 30.29 22.49
CA GLU A 449 2.62 31.00 23.42
C GLU A 449 2.89 30.58 24.87
N PRO A 450 2.50 31.37 25.89
CA PRO A 450 2.72 31.05 27.30
C PRO A 450 2.25 29.64 27.72
N ILE A 451 1.15 29.16 27.13
CA ILE A 451 0.62 27.82 27.38
C ILE A 451 1.56 26.70 26.88
N ASP A 452 2.31 26.93 25.81
CA ASP A 452 3.29 25.96 25.30
C ASP A 452 4.47 25.82 26.27
N HIS A 453 4.94 26.95 26.80
CA HIS A 453 5.97 26.97 27.86
C HIS A 453 5.48 26.27 29.13
N GLN A 454 4.22 26.49 29.52
CA GLN A 454 3.62 25.84 30.68
C GLN A 454 3.55 24.31 30.52
N ILE A 455 3.14 23.82 29.34
CA ILE A 455 3.08 22.37 29.04
C ILE A 455 4.48 21.78 29.03
N MET A 456 5.44 22.42 28.36
CA MET A 456 6.84 22.00 28.35
C MET A 456 7.39 21.88 29.77
N THR A 457 7.16 22.91 30.61
CA THR A 457 7.60 22.91 32.02
C THR A 457 6.99 21.76 32.81
N ARG A 458 5.68 21.53 32.67
CA ARG A 458 4.99 20.44 33.36
C ARG A 458 5.51 19.07 32.91
N ALA A 459 5.78 18.89 31.62
CA ALA A 459 6.35 17.66 31.09
C ALA A 459 7.79 17.42 31.58
N LEU A 460 8.63 18.46 31.64
CA LEU A 460 9.97 18.38 32.24
C LEU A 460 9.92 17.96 33.71
N GLN A 461 9.01 18.56 34.49
CA GLN A 461 8.78 18.20 35.90
C GLN A 461 8.35 16.74 36.05
N GLY A 462 7.34 16.31 35.29
CA GLY A 462 6.85 14.93 35.34
C GLY A 462 7.90 13.91 34.90
N MET A 463 8.73 14.23 33.90
CA MET A 463 9.81 13.36 33.45
C MET A 463 10.97 13.28 34.44
N ALA A 464 11.25 14.35 35.19
CA ALA A 464 12.28 14.34 36.24
C ALA A 464 11.92 13.38 37.39
N GLU A 465 10.62 13.25 37.69
CA GLU A 465 10.10 12.34 38.72
C GLU A 465 9.93 10.90 38.21
N ALA A 466 9.96 10.69 36.89
CA ALA A 466 9.74 9.39 36.27
C ALA A 466 11.03 8.53 36.24
N PRO A 467 10.91 7.19 36.33
CA PRO A 467 12.04 6.26 36.16
C PRO A 467 12.76 6.38 34.80
N LEU A 468 12.04 6.87 33.78
CA LEU A 468 12.50 7.06 32.40
C LEU A 468 13.51 8.21 32.24
N SER A 469 13.69 9.06 33.25
CA SER A 469 14.72 10.12 33.26
C SER A 469 16.11 9.58 32.90
N ARG A 470 16.45 8.35 33.32
CA ARG A 470 17.75 7.71 33.08
C ARG A 470 18.08 7.47 31.60
N GLU A 471 17.07 7.41 30.73
CA GLU A 471 17.29 7.23 29.29
C GLU A 471 18.01 8.43 28.66
N LEU A 472 17.96 9.61 29.30
CA LEU A 472 18.58 10.85 28.81
C LEU A 472 20.08 10.68 28.52
N SER A 473 20.79 9.84 29.28
CA SER A 473 22.20 9.55 29.02
C SER A 473 22.47 8.36 28.10
N GLN A 474 21.51 7.44 28.01
CA GLN A 474 21.71 6.10 27.47
C GLN A 474 21.40 6.06 25.97
N SER A 475 20.37 6.76 25.51
CA SER A 475 20.00 6.81 24.09
C SER A 475 20.66 7.96 23.33
N ALA A 476 20.78 7.81 22.00
CA ALA A 476 21.27 8.89 21.14
C ALA A 476 20.35 10.12 21.17
N GLU A 477 19.04 9.88 21.18
CA GLU A 477 18.01 10.91 21.29
C GLU A 477 18.06 11.64 22.63
N GLY A 478 18.19 10.91 23.74
CA GLY A 478 18.35 11.48 25.07
C GLY A 478 19.55 12.41 25.15
N ARG A 479 20.69 12.00 24.57
CA ARG A 479 21.89 12.86 24.51
C ARG A 479 21.68 14.10 23.67
N ALA A 480 20.94 14.01 22.56
CA ALA A 480 20.59 15.17 21.75
C ALA A 480 19.69 16.14 22.53
N LEU A 481 18.69 15.61 23.24
CA LEU A 481 17.80 16.39 24.11
C LEU A 481 18.58 17.06 25.25
N ALA A 482 19.47 16.33 25.93
CA ALA A 482 20.29 16.87 27.00
C ALA A 482 21.13 18.09 26.56
N ARG A 483 21.75 18.02 25.37
CA ARG A 483 22.52 19.15 24.81
C ARG A 483 21.62 20.36 24.53
N ARG A 484 20.40 20.14 24.05
CA ARG A 484 19.43 21.21 23.81
C ARG A 484 18.98 21.84 25.13
N LEU A 485 18.71 21.03 26.14
CA LEU A 485 18.34 21.48 27.48
C LEU A 485 19.48 22.28 28.15
N GLU A 486 20.72 21.81 28.02
CA GLU A 486 21.92 22.53 28.47
C GLU A 486 22.00 23.92 27.82
N TRP A 487 21.82 23.99 26.50
CA TRP A 487 21.81 25.26 25.78
C TRP A 487 20.70 26.19 26.28
N LEU A 488 19.48 25.68 26.54
CA LEU A 488 18.37 26.50 27.03
C LEU A 488 18.65 27.12 28.40
N VAL A 489 19.21 26.34 29.33
CA VAL A 489 19.60 26.80 30.68
C VAL A 489 20.66 27.91 30.61
N GLN A 490 21.47 27.92 29.56
CA GLN A 490 22.50 28.91 29.31
C GLN A 490 21.98 30.20 28.65
N THR A 491 20.70 30.28 28.32
CA THR A 491 20.07 31.42 27.63
C THR A 491 18.96 32.04 28.48
N ASP A 492 18.74 33.34 28.33
CA ASP A 492 17.63 34.05 29.00
C ASP A 492 16.27 33.86 28.32
N ARG A 493 16.09 32.74 27.59
CA ARG A 493 14.89 32.46 26.78
C ARG A 493 13.79 31.72 27.54
N ILE A 494 14.04 31.32 28.78
CA ILE A 494 13.13 30.52 29.59
C ILE A 494 12.95 31.16 30.96
N ASP A 495 11.77 30.97 31.57
CA ASP A 495 11.50 31.46 32.92
C ASP A 495 12.21 30.61 33.99
N ASP A 496 12.33 31.16 35.21
CA ASP A 496 12.97 30.49 36.35
C ASP A 496 12.36 29.12 36.67
N ARG A 497 11.06 28.96 36.41
CA ARG A 497 10.33 27.72 36.67
C ARG A 497 10.75 26.63 35.69
N THR A 498 10.79 26.93 34.40
CA THR A 498 11.29 26.05 33.34
C THR A 498 12.74 25.73 33.60
N HIS A 499 13.55 26.75 33.90
CA HIS A 499 14.96 26.61 34.20
C HIS A 499 15.21 25.59 35.32
N LYS A 500 14.49 25.73 36.45
CA LYS A 500 14.54 24.77 37.56
C LYS A 500 14.14 23.36 37.13
N ALA A 501 13.06 23.22 36.35
CA ALA A 501 12.58 21.93 35.87
C ALA A 501 13.59 21.22 34.95
N ILE A 502 14.29 21.98 34.09
CA ILE A 502 15.36 21.44 33.25
C ILE A 502 16.49 20.91 34.14
N LEU A 503 16.97 21.71 35.10
CA LEU A 503 18.04 21.28 35.99
C LEU A 503 17.66 20.06 36.85
N ASP A 504 16.40 19.97 37.30
CA ASP A 504 15.88 18.80 38.01
C ASP A 504 15.92 17.55 37.13
N LEU A 505 15.45 17.65 35.88
CA LEU A 505 15.51 16.54 34.91
C LEU A 505 16.95 16.13 34.58
N MET A 506 17.85 17.09 34.34
CA MET A 506 19.26 16.79 34.04
C MET A 506 19.95 16.14 35.24
N THR A 507 19.59 16.54 36.46
CA THR A 507 20.10 15.93 37.69
C THR A 507 19.64 14.48 37.84
N ALA A 508 18.38 14.18 37.52
CA ALA A 508 17.81 12.85 37.61
C ALA A 508 18.25 11.92 36.45
N GLY A 509 18.47 12.48 35.26
CA GLY A 509 18.66 11.71 34.02
C GLY A 509 20.09 11.57 33.51
N LEU A 510 21.03 12.39 34.00
CA LEU A 510 22.42 12.31 33.59
C LEU A 510 23.26 11.33 34.43
N THR A 511 24.24 10.67 33.80
CA THR A 511 25.26 9.93 34.56
C THR A 511 26.11 10.90 35.38
N VAL A 512 26.68 10.42 36.49
CA VAL A 512 27.50 11.25 37.40
C VAL A 512 28.59 12.04 36.66
N SER A 513 29.28 11.41 35.69
CA SER A 513 30.33 12.10 34.91
C SER A 513 29.75 13.25 34.09
N LYS A 514 28.68 13.00 33.32
CA LYS A 514 28.05 14.00 32.46
C LYS A 514 27.41 15.13 33.27
N LEU A 515 26.81 14.80 34.41
CA LEU A 515 26.23 15.77 35.33
C LEU A 515 27.29 16.68 35.93
N ALA A 516 28.43 16.11 36.35
CA ALA A 516 29.53 16.91 36.88
C ALA A 516 30.15 17.81 35.81
N GLU A 517 30.40 17.30 34.61
CA GLU A 517 30.87 18.10 33.47
C GLU A 517 29.91 19.24 33.11
N LEU A 518 28.59 18.97 33.15
CA LEU A 518 27.57 19.99 32.95
C LEU A 518 27.64 21.06 34.06
N PHE A 519 27.68 20.65 35.33
CA PHE A 519 27.72 21.58 36.45
C PHE A 519 28.99 22.43 36.43
N GLU A 520 30.15 21.87 36.07
CA GLU A 520 31.39 22.64 35.88
C GLU A 520 31.21 23.76 34.85
N ARG A 521 30.56 23.48 33.71
CA ARG A 521 30.25 24.50 32.69
C ARG A 521 29.24 25.54 33.15
N LEU A 522 28.20 25.12 33.87
CA LEU A 522 27.14 26.01 34.35
C LEU A 522 27.57 26.84 35.57
N LEU A 523 28.53 26.38 36.38
CA LEU A 523 29.02 27.06 37.57
C LEU A 523 29.56 28.45 37.26
N ALA A 524 30.19 28.62 36.09
CA ALA A 524 30.71 29.91 35.64
C ALA A 524 29.61 30.94 35.34
N ARG A 525 28.41 30.50 34.98
CA ARG A 525 27.29 31.38 34.62
C ARG A 525 26.30 31.56 35.76
N GLN A 526 26.08 30.52 36.56
CA GLN A 526 25.03 30.47 37.58
C GLN A 526 25.56 29.84 38.89
N PRO A 527 26.57 30.45 39.54
CA PRO A 527 27.29 29.83 40.65
C PRO A 527 26.38 29.48 41.82
N LYS A 528 25.42 30.35 42.16
CA LYS A 528 24.52 30.16 43.30
C LYS A 528 23.63 28.92 43.16
N GLU A 529 22.94 28.76 42.04
CA GLU A 529 21.99 27.66 41.82
C GLU A 529 22.72 26.32 41.67
N ILE A 530 23.83 26.29 40.93
CA ILE A 530 24.63 25.08 40.74
C ILE A 530 25.28 24.63 42.04
N ARG A 531 25.83 25.54 42.86
CA ARG A 531 26.35 25.18 44.19
C ARG A 531 25.28 24.61 45.10
N MET A 532 24.11 25.24 45.16
CA MET A 532 22.99 24.73 45.97
C MET A 532 22.60 23.30 45.57
N ARG A 533 22.61 22.99 44.28
CA ARG A 533 22.34 21.64 43.77
C ARG A 533 23.46 20.66 44.07
N ALA A 534 24.71 21.07 43.88
CA ALA A 534 25.88 20.26 44.23
C ALA A 534 25.92 19.91 45.73
N ILE A 535 25.57 20.87 46.61
CA ILE A 535 25.40 20.65 48.05
C ILE A 535 24.29 19.61 48.30
N ARG A 536 23.11 19.77 47.69
CA ARG A 536 22.01 18.80 47.86
C ARG A 536 22.41 17.39 47.43
N LEU A 537 23.14 17.26 46.32
CA LEU A 537 23.67 15.96 45.85
C LEU A 537 24.72 15.39 46.80
N ALA A 538 25.57 16.23 47.39
CA ALA A 538 26.56 15.81 48.38
C ALA A 538 25.92 15.30 49.69
N TYR A 539 24.72 15.77 50.03
CA TYR A 539 23.97 15.33 51.21
C TYR A 539 22.88 14.28 50.90
N ALA A 540 22.75 13.82 49.65
CA ALA A 540 21.75 12.81 49.28
C ALA A 540 22.03 11.44 49.94
N SER A 541 20.98 10.65 50.20
CA SER A 541 21.09 9.33 50.82
C SER A 541 21.76 8.31 49.88
N ASP A 542 22.40 7.26 50.43
CA ASP A 542 23.01 6.20 49.63
C ASP A 542 21.98 5.53 48.71
N GLN A 543 20.78 5.29 49.24
CA GLN A 543 19.66 4.73 48.48
C GLN A 543 19.29 5.62 47.29
N TRP A 544 19.11 6.93 47.49
CA TRP A 544 18.75 7.84 46.41
C TRP A 544 19.85 7.93 45.34
N ILE A 545 21.13 7.92 45.74
CA ILE A 545 22.27 7.94 44.81
C ILE A 545 22.30 6.67 43.95
N GLN A 546 22.10 5.51 44.56
CA GLN A 546 22.06 4.22 43.86
C GLN A 546 20.84 4.10 42.95
N GLU A 547 19.68 4.59 43.38
CA GLU A 547 18.50 4.68 42.55
C GLU A 547 18.75 5.62 41.37
N THR A 548 19.23 6.84 41.58
CA THR A 548 19.36 7.83 40.51
C THR A 548 20.45 7.50 39.50
N PHE A 549 21.64 7.12 39.97
CA PHE A 549 22.82 6.93 39.12
C PHE A 549 23.17 5.45 38.82
N GLY A 550 22.40 4.52 39.38
CA GLY A 550 22.61 3.08 39.24
C GLY A 550 23.58 2.48 40.26
N ILE A 551 23.55 1.15 40.39
CA ILE A 551 24.30 0.37 41.40
C ILE A 551 25.83 0.57 41.30
N VAL A 552 26.32 0.93 40.11
CA VAL A 552 27.75 1.13 39.85
C VAL A 552 28.28 2.46 40.43
N ALA A 553 27.40 3.39 40.80
CA ALA A 553 27.79 4.66 41.40
C ALA A 553 28.20 4.47 42.86
N ASN A 554 29.47 4.74 43.20
CA ASN A 554 29.96 4.74 44.59
C ASN A 554 29.49 6.02 45.31
N PRO A 555 28.61 5.93 46.34
CA PRO A 555 28.05 7.11 46.98
C PRO A 555 29.09 8.04 47.60
N ARG A 556 30.18 7.51 48.17
CA ARG A 556 31.26 8.33 48.73
C ARG A 556 31.95 9.17 47.66
N ARG A 557 32.19 8.59 46.47
CA ARG A 557 32.80 9.31 45.34
C ARG A 557 31.88 10.39 44.80
N VAL A 558 30.58 10.09 44.66
CA VAL A 558 29.57 11.07 44.23
C VAL A 558 29.54 12.27 45.18
N ARG A 559 29.44 12.01 46.50
CA ARG A 559 29.42 13.07 47.52
C ARG A 559 30.69 13.91 47.50
N SER A 560 31.85 13.27 47.49
CA SER A 560 33.14 13.97 47.44
C SER A 560 33.25 14.87 46.22
N ARG A 561 32.84 14.40 45.04
CA ARG A 561 32.92 15.17 43.79
C ARG A 561 32.03 16.40 43.82
N PHE A 562 30.76 16.25 44.20
CA PHE A 562 29.83 17.39 44.24
C PHE A 562 30.11 18.34 45.41
N LEU A 563 30.65 17.86 46.54
CA LEU A 563 31.11 18.73 47.62
C LEU A 563 32.31 19.58 47.20
N GLN A 564 33.30 18.98 46.52
CA GLN A 564 34.44 19.73 45.98
C GLN A 564 33.97 20.83 45.01
N MET A 565 33.03 20.50 44.12
CA MET A 565 32.46 21.46 43.18
C MET A 565 31.69 22.60 43.86
N ALA A 566 30.96 22.30 44.94
CA ALA A 566 30.26 23.32 45.72
C ALA A 566 31.22 24.31 46.41
N LEU A 567 32.42 23.83 46.76
CA LEU A 567 33.47 24.60 47.43
C LEU A 567 34.42 25.31 46.46
N THR A 568 34.28 25.10 45.15
CA THR A 568 35.08 25.82 44.15
C THR A 568 34.84 27.33 44.28
N PRO A 569 35.89 28.16 44.46
CA PRO A 569 35.76 29.62 44.58
C PRO A 569 35.07 30.22 43.34
N GLU A 570 34.37 31.35 43.51
CA GLU A 570 33.77 32.03 42.35
C GLU A 570 34.90 32.43 41.39
N PRO A 571 34.73 32.20 40.08
CA PRO A 571 35.65 32.80 39.13
C PRO A 571 35.65 34.32 39.39
N ALA A 572 36.84 34.90 39.58
CA ALA A 572 36.96 36.33 39.81
C ALA A 572 36.22 37.07 38.70
N SER A 573 35.41 38.07 39.08
CA SER A 573 34.75 38.90 38.07
C SER A 573 35.84 39.51 37.17
N PRO A 574 35.66 39.59 35.84
CA PRO A 574 36.65 40.24 34.97
C PRO A 574 36.91 41.72 35.33
N ILE A 575 36.09 42.31 36.20
CA ILE A 575 36.28 43.65 36.78
C ILE A 575 37.26 43.63 37.96
N GLN A 576 37.42 42.49 38.65
CA GLN A 576 38.35 42.31 39.78
C GLN A 576 39.76 41.87 39.36
N GLU A 577 39.95 41.32 38.17
CA GLU A 577 41.30 41.01 37.63
C GLU A 577 41.96 42.23 36.94
N ALA A 578 41.21 43.31 36.73
CA ALA A 578 41.69 44.57 36.15
C ALA A 578 41.93 45.69 37.18
N GLN A 579 41.77 45.39 38.48
CA GLN A 579 42.19 46.21 39.62
C GLN A 579 43.35 45.52 40.33
#